data_AF-A0A1I6HVA1-F1
#
_entry.id   AF-A0A1I6HVA1-F1
#
_cell.length_a   1.000
_cell.length_b   1.000
_cell.length_c   1.000
_cell.angle_alpha   90.00
_cell.angle_beta   90.00
_cell.angle_gamma   90.00
#
_symmetry.space_group_name_H-M   'P 1'
#
loop_
_entity.id
_entity.type
_entity.pdbx_description
1 polymer ?
#
loop_
_entity_poly.entity_id
_entity_poly.type
_entity_poly.pdbx_seq_one_letter_code
_entity_poly.pdbx_strand_id
1 'polypeptide(L)'
;MRNPSKAILIALLIAIPAPLVLALLLSLTPEPLRLIAAGQLVEALGSNRGVLAYIITLVLFGIAGFLAVAIVAKQPARQRSASRPQNRAQSQADDDDDGYDDTGPEGNEEGTVKWFNVKKGFGFIVRDSGDEVFVHFRAIRGRGRRVLRQGQLVRFNVVEADKGLQADNVSILSD
;
A
#
# COMPACT_ATOMS: atom_id res chain seq x y z
N MET A 1 -7.48 -25.05 1.54
CA MET A 1 -6.18 -25.63 1.13
C MET A 1 -6.21 -25.84 -0.38
N ARG A 2 -5.39 -25.11 -1.17
CA ARG A 2 -5.30 -25.35 -2.63
C ARG A 2 -4.72 -26.75 -2.86
N ASN A 3 -5.40 -27.57 -3.62
CA ASN A 3 -5.01 -28.94 -3.93
C ASN A 3 -3.79 -28.95 -4.87
N PRO A 4 -2.65 -29.51 -4.43
CA PRO A 4 -1.39 -29.43 -5.16
C PRO A 4 -1.47 -30.11 -6.53
N SER A 5 -2.28 -31.16 -6.66
CA SER A 5 -2.50 -31.88 -7.92
C SER A 5 -3.12 -31.00 -9.01
N LYS A 6 -4.02 -30.07 -8.66
CA LYS A 6 -4.60 -29.13 -9.64
C LYS A 6 -3.58 -28.08 -10.08
N ALA A 7 -2.68 -27.66 -9.20
CA ALA A 7 -1.62 -26.72 -9.53
C ALA A 7 -0.61 -27.32 -10.52
N ILE A 8 -0.28 -28.60 -10.37
CA ILE A 8 0.65 -29.33 -11.26
C ILE A 8 0.05 -29.50 -12.66
N LEU A 9 -1.24 -29.87 -12.76
CA LEU A 9 -1.91 -30.02 -14.06
C LEU A 9 -1.99 -28.69 -14.82
N ILE A 10 -2.29 -27.58 -14.14
CA ILE A 10 -2.33 -26.24 -14.76
C ILE A 10 -0.91 -25.81 -15.18
N ALA A 11 0.11 -26.10 -14.37
CA ALA A 11 1.50 -25.80 -14.72
C ALA A 11 1.94 -26.57 -15.96
N LEU A 12 1.62 -27.87 -16.08
CA LEU A 12 1.92 -28.68 -17.26
C LEU A 12 1.16 -28.19 -18.50
N LEU A 13 -0.11 -27.81 -18.36
CA LEU A 13 -0.93 -27.29 -19.45
C LEU A 13 -0.33 -26.01 -20.07
N ILE A 14 0.31 -25.17 -19.27
CA ILE A 14 0.96 -23.93 -19.72
C ILE A 14 2.40 -24.20 -20.20
N ALA A 15 3.13 -25.12 -19.56
CA ALA A 15 4.53 -25.38 -19.84
C ALA A 15 4.76 -26.10 -21.19
N ILE A 16 3.82 -26.94 -21.64
CA ILE A 16 3.94 -27.68 -22.91
C ILE A 16 3.92 -26.74 -24.14
N PRO A 17 2.97 -25.78 -24.27
CA PRO A 17 2.96 -24.86 -25.42
C PRO A 17 3.99 -23.71 -25.30
N ALA A 18 4.43 -23.35 -24.09
CA ALA A 18 5.34 -22.23 -23.86
C ALA A 18 6.63 -22.24 -24.73
N PRO A 19 7.40 -23.35 -24.86
CA PRO A 19 8.60 -23.37 -25.69
C PRO A 19 8.30 -23.24 -27.18
N LEU A 20 7.17 -23.76 -27.66
CA LEU A 20 6.74 -23.61 -29.05
C LEU A 20 6.30 -22.19 -29.37
N VAL A 21 5.56 -21.56 -28.46
CA VAL A 21 5.17 -20.14 -28.58
C VAL A 21 6.38 -19.23 -28.51
N LEU A 22 7.37 -19.56 -27.66
CA LEU A 22 8.64 -18.84 -27.61
C LEU A 22 9.41 -19.00 -28.92
N ALA A 23 9.57 -20.22 -29.44
CA ALA A 23 10.22 -20.46 -30.73
C ALA A 23 9.52 -19.74 -31.90
N LEU A 24 8.18 -19.72 -31.88
CA LEU A 24 7.36 -19.00 -32.85
C LEU A 24 7.50 -17.48 -32.72
N LEU A 25 7.57 -16.94 -31.49
CA LEU A 25 7.87 -15.54 -31.27
C LEU A 25 9.26 -15.19 -31.81
N LEU A 26 10.27 -16.01 -31.54
CA LEU A 26 11.62 -15.82 -32.09
C LEU A 26 11.64 -15.86 -33.62
N SER A 27 10.81 -16.68 -34.26
CA SER A 27 10.75 -16.75 -35.73
C SER A 27 9.97 -15.60 -36.38
N LEU A 28 9.00 -15.00 -35.66
CA LEU A 28 8.23 -13.85 -36.15
C LEU A 28 8.84 -12.47 -35.78
N THR A 29 9.83 -12.40 -34.89
CA THR A 29 10.46 -11.13 -34.49
C THR A 29 11.62 -10.72 -35.41
N PRO A 30 11.57 -9.51 -36.03
CA PRO A 30 12.49 -9.13 -37.10
C PRO A 30 13.75 -8.43 -36.58
N GLU A 31 14.92 -9.07 -36.66
CA GLU A 31 16.30 -8.51 -36.56
C GLU A 31 16.95 -8.28 -35.16
N PRO A 32 16.40 -7.57 -34.14
CA PRO A 32 17.18 -7.24 -32.94
C PRO A 32 17.43 -8.46 -32.05
N LEU A 33 16.56 -9.47 -32.08
CA LEU A 33 16.78 -10.72 -31.35
C LEU A 33 17.86 -11.60 -32.01
N ARG A 34 18.03 -11.54 -33.34
CA ARG A 34 19.16 -12.18 -34.02
C ARG A 34 20.48 -11.50 -33.68
N LEU A 35 20.50 -10.17 -33.55
CA LEU A 35 21.69 -9.41 -33.12
C LEU A 35 22.10 -9.75 -31.67
N ILE A 36 21.12 -10.00 -30.79
CA ILE A 36 21.37 -10.49 -29.42
C ILE A 36 21.96 -11.92 -29.46
N ALA A 37 21.38 -12.82 -30.26
CA ALA A 37 21.86 -14.20 -30.38
C ALA A 37 23.24 -14.33 -31.07
N ALA A 38 23.58 -13.41 -31.98
CA ALA A 38 24.88 -13.34 -32.65
C ALA A 38 25.97 -12.64 -31.81
N GLY A 39 25.66 -12.18 -30.60
CA GLY A 39 26.61 -11.47 -29.73
C GLY A 39 26.98 -10.06 -30.23
N GLN A 40 26.36 -9.56 -31.29
CA GLN A 40 26.63 -8.24 -31.88
C GLN A 40 25.82 -7.09 -31.23
N LEU A 41 25.25 -7.34 -30.06
CA LEU A 41 24.45 -6.37 -29.30
C LEU A 41 25.24 -5.09 -28.99
N VAL A 42 26.53 -5.24 -28.65
CA VAL A 42 27.42 -4.12 -28.32
C VAL A 42 27.67 -3.23 -29.54
N GLU A 43 27.81 -3.84 -30.72
CA GLU A 43 28.05 -3.13 -31.98
C GLU A 43 26.78 -2.44 -32.49
N ALA A 44 25.62 -3.07 -32.29
CA ALA A 44 24.31 -2.48 -32.56
C ALA A 44 24.03 -1.26 -31.65
N LEU A 45 24.30 -1.38 -30.34
CA LEU A 45 24.17 -0.28 -29.37
C LEU A 45 25.18 0.85 -29.58
N GLY A 46 26.38 0.53 -30.10
CA GLY A 46 27.41 1.51 -30.45
C GLY A 46 27.15 2.27 -31.75
N SER A 47 26.20 1.82 -32.58
CA SER A 47 25.82 2.49 -33.81
C SER A 47 24.90 3.69 -33.55
N ASN A 48 25.01 4.76 -34.37
CA ASN A 48 24.13 5.94 -34.26
C ASN A 48 22.63 5.57 -34.29
N ARG A 49 22.25 4.50 -35.00
CA ARG A 49 20.87 4.00 -35.05
C ARG A 49 20.46 3.29 -33.76
N GLY A 50 21.36 2.52 -33.13
CA GLY A 50 21.08 1.85 -31.86
C GLY A 50 21.02 2.82 -30.68
N VAL A 51 21.92 3.81 -30.64
CA VAL A 51 21.87 4.89 -29.65
C VAL A 51 20.55 5.66 -29.77
N LEU A 52 20.14 6.01 -31.00
CA LEU A 52 18.87 6.69 -31.23
C LEU A 52 17.66 5.84 -30.81
N ALA A 53 17.66 4.53 -31.14
CA ALA A 53 16.61 3.61 -30.72
C ALA A 53 16.52 3.49 -29.19
N TYR A 54 17.67 3.44 -28.49
CA TYR A 54 17.73 3.40 -27.03
C TYR A 54 17.20 4.69 -26.38
N ILE A 55 17.53 5.86 -26.95
CA ILE A 55 17.00 7.14 -26.45
C ILE A 55 15.48 7.21 -26.64
N ILE A 56 14.98 6.78 -27.80
CA ILE A 56 13.53 6.75 -28.09
C ILE A 56 12.80 5.84 -27.10
N THR A 57 13.33 4.64 -26.82
CA THR A 57 12.69 3.72 -25.86
C THR A 57 12.72 4.28 -24.43
N LEU A 58 13.81 4.92 -24.01
CA LEU A 58 13.91 5.56 -22.69
C LEU A 58 12.90 6.69 -22.54
N VAL A 59 12.76 7.55 -23.55
CA VAL A 59 11.78 8.65 -23.58
C VAL A 59 10.35 8.11 -23.56
N LEU A 60 10.04 7.10 -24.38
CA LEU A 60 8.70 6.49 -24.42
C LEU A 60 8.33 5.84 -23.08
N PHE A 61 9.26 5.13 -22.44
CA PHE A 61 9.02 4.52 -21.14
C PHE A 61 8.83 5.56 -20.03
N GLY A 62 9.61 6.65 -20.07
CA GLY A 62 9.44 7.78 -19.17
C GLY A 62 8.08 8.46 -19.32
N ILE A 63 7.64 8.70 -20.56
CA ILE A 63 6.32 9.30 -20.87
C ILE A 63 5.19 8.36 -20.46
N ALA A 64 5.28 7.07 -20.78
CA ALA A 64 4.28 6.07 -20.40
C ALA A 64 4.16 5.91 -18.88
N GLY A 65 5.30 5.87 -18.18
CA GLY A 65 5.34 5.83 -16.72
C GLY A 65 4.75 7.09 -16.08
N PHE A 66 5.07 8.27 -16.62
CA PHE A 66 4.52 9.54 -16.15
C PHE A 66 3.00 9.64 -16.38
N LEU A 67 2.51 9.22 -17.55
CA LEU A 67 1.07 9.16 -17.86
C LEU A 67 0.32 8.18 -16.94
N ALA A 68 0.89 7.00 -16.68
CA ALA A 68 0.29 6.03 -15.77
C ALA A 68 0.13 6.59 -14.34
N VAL A 69 1.14 7.30 -13.84
CA VAL A 69 1.09 7.97 -12.53
C VAL A 69 0.09 9.12 -12.52
N ALA A 70 0.01 9.90 -13.60
CA ALA A 70 -0.93 11.01 -13.72
C ALA A 70 -2.41 10.57 -13.72
N ILE A 71 -2.72 9.41 -14.32
CA ILE A 71 -4.09 8.87 -14.35
C ILE A 71 -4.51 8.31 -12.98
N VAL A 72 -3.58 7.67 -12.26
CA VAL A 72 -3.86 7.09 -10.93
C VAL A 72 -4.01 8.15 -9.84
N ALA A 73 -3.44 9.34 -10.01
CA ALA A 73 -3.50 10.42 -9.03
C ALA A 73 -4.87 11.12 -8.91
N LYS A 74 -5.88 10.76 -9.74
CA LYS A 74 -7.19 11.43 -9.75
C LYS A 74 -8.37 10.46 -9.71
N GLN A 75 -8.51 9.73 -8.60
CA GLN A 75 -9.81 9.17 -8.21
C GLN A 75 -10.45 10.02 -7.12
N PRO A 76 -11.39 10.92 -7.45
CA PRO A 76 -12.28 11.50 -6.46
C PRO A 76 -13.24 10.41 -5.96
N ALA A 77 -13.15 10.10 -4.67
CA ALA A 77 -14.13 9.30 -3.97
C ALA A 77 -15.50 9.99 -4.06
N ARG A 78 -16.36 9.53 -4.98
CA ARG A 78 -17.74 10.01 -5.08
C ARG A 78 -18.60 9.28 -4.05
N GLN A 79 -18.98 10.03 -3.03
CA GLN A 79 -19.88 9.65 -1.95
C GLN A 79 -21.36 9.57 -2.39
N ARG A 80 -22.07 8.61 -1.76
CA ARG A 80 -23.49 8.63 -1.30
C ARG A 80 -24.60 8.59 -2.36
N SER A 81 -25.64 7.76 -2.24
CA SER A 81 -26.77 7.89 -1.29
C SER A 81 -27.61 6.59 -1.28
N ALA A 82 -27.84 5.97 -0.12
CA ALA A 82 -29.09 6.01 0.67
C ALA A 82 -30.30 5.23 0.09
N SER A 83 -30.38 3.93 0.41
CA SER A 83 -31.65 3.18 0.49
C SER A 83 -31.98 2.96 1.97
N ARG A 84 -33.02 3.63 2.41
CA ARG A 84 -33.63 3.62 3.75
C ARG A 84 -34.50 2.36 3.92
N PRO A 85 -34.32 1.54 4.97
CA PRO A 85 -35.41 0.75 5.52
C PRO A 85 -35.92 1.43 6.80
N GLN A 86 -37.20 1.79 6.80
CA GLN A 86 -37.96 1.97 8.03
C GLN A 86 -38.14 0.60 8.66
N ASN A 87 -37.56 0.37 9.84
CA ASN A 87 -38.16 -0.58 10.77
C ASN A 87 -38.15 0.05 12.16
N ARG A 88 -39.31 0.59 12.49
CA ARG A 88 -39.69 1.13 13.79
C ARG A 88 -40.35 -0.01 14.56
N ALA A 89 -40.00 -0.10 15.84
CA ALA A 89 -40.54 -0.98 16.88
C ALA A 89 -39.77 -2.29 17.10
N GLN A 90 -38.88 -2.27 18.10
CA GLN A 90 -38.83 -3.20 19.23
C GLN A 90 -37.69 -2.71 20.15
N SER A 91 -38.04 -2.12 21.31
CA SER A 91 -37.93 -2.75 22.64
C SER A 91 -36.46 -2.82 23.08
N GLN A 92 -36.02 -2.42 24.26
CA GLN A 92 -36.61 -1.99 25.53
C GLN A 92 -35.38 -1.69 26.40
N ALA A 93 -35.54 -0.78 27.35
CA ALA A 93 -34.58 -0.36 28.37
C ALA A 93 -33.36 -1.29 28.60
N ASP A 94 -32.17 -0.74 28.37
CA ASP A 94 -31.05 -0.90 29.27
C ASP A 94 -30.49 0.50 29.50
N ASP A 95 -30.74 1.00 30.71
CA ASP A 95 -30.01 2.11 31.30
C ASP A 95 -28.55 1.69 31.40
N ASP A 96 -27.66 2.37 30.69
CA ASP A 96 -26.30 2.65 31.17
C ASP A 96 -25.89 4.00 30.57
N ASP A 97 -26.02 4.99 31.43
CA ASP A 97 -25.38 6.29 31.39
C ASP A 97 -23.86 6.10 31.23
N ASP A 98 -23.34 6.05 29.99
CA ASP A 98 -21.94 6.35 29.74
C ASP A 98 -21.80 7.87 29.62
N GLY A 99 -21.71 8.49 30.80
CA GLY A 99 -21.29 9.87 30.96
C GLY A 99 -20.15 10.19 30.00
N TYR A 100 -20.33 11.27 29.25
CA TYR A 100 -19.21 11.97 28.62
C TYR A 100 -18.32 12.52 29.74
N ASP A 101 -17.48 11.65 30.32
CA ASP A 101 -16.40 12.06 31.22
C ASP A 101 -15.31 12.71 30.38
N ASP A 102 -15.49 14.02 30.22
CA ASP A 102 -14.47 15.01 29.90
C ASP A 102 -13.44 15.05 31.03
N THR A 103 -12.48 14.10 31.12
CA THR A 103 -11.26 14.33 31.92
C THR A 103 -10.06 13.44 31.55
N GLY A 104 -9.24 13.88 30.59
CA GLY A 104 -7.81 13.52 30.52
C GLY A 104 -7.35 12.76 29.26
N PRO A 105 -6.05 12.78 28.94
CA PRO A 105 -5.48 11.98 27.85
C PRO A 105 -5.58 10.49 28.21
N GLU A 106 -6.62 9.83 27.75
CA GLU A 106 -6.79 8.39 28.00
C GLU A 106 -5.82 7.58 27.14
N GLY A 107 -4.95 6.87 27.83
CA GLY A 107 -4.09 5.84 27.28
C GLY A 107 -3.24 5.26 28.41
N ASN A 108 -3.15 3.93 28.47
CA ASN A 108 -2.48 3.22 29.56
C ASN A 108 -0.96 3.19 29.38
N GLU A 109 -0.46 3.51 28.18
CA GLU A 109 0.94 3.48 27.83
C GLU A 109 1.39 4.81 27.22
N GLU A 110 2.65 5.15 27.42
CA GLU A 110 3.33 6.29 26.80
C GLU A 110 4.42 5.81 25.86
N GLY A 111 4.77 6.67 24.91
CA GLY A 111 5.87 6.39 23.99
C GLY A 111 6.22 7.58 23.12
N THR A 112 7.29 7.40 22.36
CA THR A 112 7.83 8.42 21.46
C THR A 112 7.57 8.05 20.01
N VAL A 113 7.05 8.98 19.23
CA VAL A 113 6.79 8.75 17.80
C VAL A 113 8.11 8.60 17.06
N LYS A 114 8.40 7.39 16.57
CA LYS A 114 9.60 7.09 15.79
C LYS A 114 9.57 7.78 14.43
N TRP A 115 8.42 7.68 13.75
CA TRP A 115 8.15 8.37 12.50
C TRP A 115 6.66 8.29 12.17
N PHE A 116 6.16 9.25 11.39
CA PHE A 116 4.79 9.25 10.89
C PHE A 116 4.74 9.79 9.46
N ASN A 117 4.15 9.02 8.54
CA ASN A 117 3.97 9.44 7.17
C ASN A 117 2.62 10.12 7.00
N VAL A 118 2.63 11.45 6.98
CA VAL A 118 1.40 12.28 6.85
C VAL A 118 0.62 11.97 5.57
N LYS A 119 1.31 11.63 4.46
CA LYS A 119 0.66 11.34 3.17
C LYS A 119 -0.06 9.99 3.20
N LYS A 120 0.53 8.99 3.85
CA LYS A 120 -0.05 7.64 3.95
C LYS A 120 -0.96 7.45 5.18
N GLY A 121 -0.85 8.32 6.19
CA GLY A 121 -1.67 8.28 7.40
C GLY A 121 -1.29 7.20 8.41
N PHE A 122 -0.03 6.76 8.43
CA PHE A 122 0.44 5.78 9.41
C PHE A 122 1.88 6.02 9.85
N GLY A 123 2.25 5.45 10.98
CA GLY A 123 3.57 5.57 11.58
C GLY A 123 3.82 4.49 12.63
N PHE A 124 4.88 4.69 13.42
CA PHE A 124 5.24 3.84 14.54
C PHE A 124 5.61 4.68 15.76
N ILE A 125 5.25 4.17 16.92
CA ILE A 125 5.58 4.70 18.23
C ILE A 125 6.49 3.68 18.92
N VAL A 126 7.56 4.14 19.55
CA VAL A 126 8.45 3.32 20.36
C VAL A 126 8.04 3.47 21.81
N ARG A 127 7.77 2.35 22.47
CA ARG A 127 7.52 2.29 23.90
C ARG A 127 8.80 2.41 24.69
N ASP A 128 8.69 2.74 25.97
CA ASP A 128 9.84 2.75 26.88
C ASP A 128 10.49 1.36 27.02
N SER A 129 9.71 0.29 26.81
CA SER A 129 10.20 -1.09 26.75
C SER A 129 11.01 -1.42 25.49
N GLY A 130 11.03 -0.52 24.48
CA GLY A 130 11.75 -0.70 23.21
C GLY A 130 10.93 -1.30 22.07
N ASP A 131 9.71 -1.79 22.33
CA ASP A 131 8.85 -2.35 21.30
C ASP A 131 8.23 -1.26 20.40
N GLU A 132 8.06 -1.59 19.12
CA GLU A 132 7.44 -0.72 18.12
C GLU A 132 5.96 -1.03 17.97
N VAL A 133 5.14 -0.02 18.17
CA VAL A 133 3.68 -0.10 18.07
C VAL A 133 3.22 0.65 16.83
N PHE A 134 2.44 -0.01 15.99
CA PHE A 134 1.89 0.58 14.78
C PHE A 134 0.80 1.61 15.11
N VAL A 135 0.82 2.78 14.47
CA VAL A 135 -0.23 3.80 14.64
C VAL A 135 -0.83 4.22 13.31
N HIS A 136 -2.16 4.30 13.27
CA HIS A 136 -2.92 4.79 12.12
C HIS A 136 -3.59 6.13 12.44
N PHE A 137 -3.76 7.01 11.45
CA PHE A 137 -4.33 8.35 11.66
C PHE A 137 -5.72 8.33 12.30
N ARG A 138 -6.48 7.24 12.12
CA ARG A 138 -7.82 7.07 12.70
C ARG A 138 -7.78 6.94 14.23
N ALA A 139 -6.70 6.40 14.78
CA ALA A 139 -6.50 6.22 16.21
C ALA A 139 -6.13 7.52 16.93
N ILE A 140 -5.63 8.53 16.20
CA ILE A 140 -5.22 9.82 16.77
C ILE A 140 -6.47 10.64 17.15
N ARG A 141 -6.55 11.01 18.43
CA ARG A 141 -7.57 11.88 19.01
C ARG A 141 -7.25 13.35 18.71
N GLY A 142 -8.29 14.17 18.63
CA GLY A 142 -8.18 15.60 18.35
C GLY A 142 -9.06 16.08 17.20
N ARG A 143 -9.34 17.39 17.18
CA ARG A 143 -10.09 18.07 16.12
C ARG A 143 -9.12 18.58 15.05
N GLY A 144 -9.40 18.32 13.78
CA GLY A 144 -8.59 18.78 12.66
C GLY A 144 -7.61 17.73 12.13
N ARG A 145 -6.38 18.15 11.81
CA ARG A 145 -5.40 17.34 11.08
C ARG A 145 -4.69 16.36 12.02
N ARG A 146 -5.06 15.08 11.94
CA ARG A 146 -4.53 13.96 12.75
C ARG A 146 -3.14 13.54 12.28
N VAL A 147 -2.13 14.30 12.71
CA VAL A 147 -0.72 14.07 12.36
C VAL A 147 0.13 13.98 13.61
N LEU A 148 1.16 13.15 13.56
CA LEU A 148 2.19 13.07 14.61
C LEU A 148 3.51 13.58 14.04
N ARG A 149 4.32 14.23 14.89
CA ARG A 149 5.70 14.60 14.56
C ARG A 149 6.66 13.54 15.11
N GLN A 150 7.78 13.37 14.42
CA GLN A 150 8.86 12.53 14.93
C GLN A 150 9.40 13.11 16.25
N GLY A 151 9.66 12.23 17.23
CA GLY A 151 10.11 12.62 18.57
C GLY A 151 8.98 13.13 19.48
N GLN A 152 7.74 13.17 19.00
CA GLN A 152 6.62 13.64 19.80
C GLN A 152 6.22 12.61 20.86
N LEU A 153 5.97 13.08 22.08
CA LEU A 153 5.50 12.26 23.18
C LEU A 153 3.99 12.05 23.06
N VAL A 154 3.55 10.80 23.11
CA VAL A 154 2.15 10.42 22.93
C VAL A 154 1.74 9.38 23.97
N ARG A 155 0.46 9.42 24.32
CA ARG A 155 -0.20 8.45 25.21
C ARG A 155 -1.23 7.67 24.42
N PHE A 156 -1.30 6.35 24.61
CA PHE A 156 -2.13 5.47 23.79
C PHE A 156 -2.43 4.15 24.52
N ASN A 157 -3.36 3.38 23.94
CA ASN A 157 -3.66 2.02 24.34
C ASN A 157 -3.05 1.04 23.34
N VAL A 158 -2.47 -0.05 23.81
CA VAL A 158 -1.96 -1.12 22.94
C VAL A 158 -3.02 -2.19 22.76
N VAL A 159 -3.28 -2.53 21.50
CA VAL A 159 -4.23 -3.56 21.07
C VAL A 159 -3.48 -4.55 20.17
N GLU A 160 -3.77 -5.84 20.34
CA GLU A 160 -3.24 -6.88 19.46
C GLU A 160 -4.08 -6.94 18.17
N ALA A 161 -3.44 -6.77 17.02
CA ALA A 161 -4.07 -6.83 15.71
C ALA A 161 -3.40 -7.89 14.82
N ASP A 162 -4.01 -8.21 13.67
CA ASP A 162 -3.51 -9.23 12.72
C ASP A 162 -2.05 -9.04 12.28
N LYS A 163 -1.51 -7.82 12.41
CA LYS A 163 -0.16 -7.42 11.99
C LYS A 163 0.78 -7.08 13.15
N GLY A 164 0.38 -7.42 14.38
CA GLY A 164 1.13 -7.13 15.60
C GLY A 164 0.50 -6.01 16.44
N LEU A 165 1.30 -5.41 17.32
CA LEU A 165 0.86 -4.39 18.26
C LEU A 165 0.43 -3.11 17.55
N GLN A 166 -0.77 -2.63 17.85
CA GLN A 166 -1.35 -1.41 17.30
C GLN A 166 -1.76 -0.46 18.43
N ALA A 167 -1.51 0.84 18.22
CA ALA A 167 -1.93 1.92 19.09
C ALA A 167 -3.36 2.34 18.77
N ASP A 168 -4.20 2.41 19.80
CA ASP A 168 -5.53 3.00 19.77
C ASP A 168 -5.62 4.17 20.76
N ASN A 169 -6.63 5.03 20.60
CA ASN A 169 -6.88 6.19 21.46
C ASN A 169 -5.64 7.10 21.66
N VAL A 170 -4.91 7.41 20.59
CA VAL A 170 -3.64 8.13 20.67
C VAL A 170 -3.88 9.61 20.95
N SER A 171 -3.35 10.11 22.06
CA SER A 171 -3.37 11.51 22.47
C SER A 171 -1.95 12.09 22.54
N ILE A 172 -1.82 13.38 22.24
CA ILE A 172 -0.54 14.10 22.24
C ILE A 172 -0.33 14.68 23.64
N LEU A 173 0.79 14.35 24.28
CA LEU A 173 1.14 14.82 25.63
C LEU A 173 1.86 16.18 25.60
N SER A 174 2.76 16.38 24.64
CA SER A 174 3.45 17.66 24.45
C SER A 174 3.63 18.01 22.97
N ASP A 175 3.68 19.30 22.69
CA ASP A 175 4.01 19.89 21.37
C ASP A 175 5.49 20.30 21.33
#